data_AF-A0A959PEL4-F1
#
_entry.id   AF-A0A959PEL4-F1
#
_cell.length_a   1.000
_cell.length_b   1.000
_cell.length_c   1.000
_cell.angle_alpha   90.00
_cell.angle_beta   90.00
_cell.angle_gamma   90.00
#
_symmetry.space_group_name_H-M   'P 1'
#
loop_
_entity.id
_entity.type
_entity.pdbx_description
1 polymer ?
#
loop_
_entity_poly.entity_id
_entity_poly.type
_entity_poly.pdbx_seq_one_letter_code
_entity_poly.pdbx_strand_id
1 'polypeptide(L)'
;MSRIKLLIALFAICGTSAFALLEIEGCTYPLACNYDPLATVHIDVCDWESCAGCTYPDATNYDPSAILENYTCIFSYTNGLLGDLNQDDYVGTPDLLLFLPAFDDICEWIPNETCEGWMPSTDNCMSHWACNFNPYATYDDGSCYFEDCFGCTFACAYNYDPCARVDDGTCIFLPDNPCVPTGNCAADLNNSGNIDTYDLLLFLGAFGDSL
;
A
#
# COMPACT_ATOMS: atom_id res chain seq x y z
N MET A 1 -1.16 3.69 -43.58
CA MET A 1 -1.09 4.63 -44.73
C MET A 1 -1.88 5.88 -44.36
N SER A 2 -1.21 6.81 -43.69
CA SER A 2 -1.81 8.08 -43.23
C SER A 2 -2.22 8.91 -44.45
N ARG A 3 -3.53 9.12 -44.64
CA ARG A 3 -4.03 10.05 -45.64
C ARG A 3 -3.97 11.45 -45.04
N ILE A 4 -2.79 12.06 -45.09
CA ILE A 4 -2.63 13.51 -44.91
C ILE A 4 -3.51 14.18 -45.98
N LYS A 5 -4.72 14.60 -45.63
CA LYS A 5 -5.52 15.51 -46.46
C LYS A 5 -4.89 16.89 -46.32
N LEU A 6 -3.87 17.13 -47.13
CA LEU A 6 -3.31 18.45 -47.39
C LEU A 6 -4.37 19.27 -48.12
N LEU A 7 -5.31 19.88 -47.40
CA LEU A 7 -6.16 20.93 -47.97
C LEU A 7 -5.30 22.19 -48.11
N ILE A 8 -4.75 22.36 -49.32
CA ILE A 8 -4.21 23.62 -49.80
C ILE A 8 -5.38 24.61 -49.89
N ALA A 9 -5.59 25.40 -48.83
CA ALA A 9 -6.46 26.57 -48.90
C ALA A 9 -5.74 27.67 -49.68
N LEU A 10 -6.25 27.95 -50.88
CA LEU A 10 -5.81 29.01 -51.78
C LEU A 10 -5.77 30.36 -51.06
N PHE A 11 -4.67 31.10 -51.24
CA PHE A 11 -4.58 32.51 -50.89
C PHE A 11 -5.67 33.34 -51.60
N ALA A 12 -6.45 34.10 -50.85
CA ALA A 12 -7.10 35.33 -51.31
C ALA A 12 -6.97 36.40 -50.23
N ILE A 13 -6.30 37.49 -50.60
CA ILE A 13 -5.94 38.64 -49.77
C ILE A 13 -7.15 39.60 -49.72
N CYS A 14 -7.65 39.97 -48.54
CA CYS A 14 -8.06 41.35 -48.19
C CYS A 14 -8.61 41.45 -46.75
N GLY A 15 -7.88 42.12 -45.86
CA GLY A 15 -8.48 43.15 -44.99
C GLY A 15 -9.10 42.78 -43.63
N THR A 16 -9.31 41.52 -43.26
CA THR A 16 -9.71 41.19 -41.88
C THR A 16 -8.86 40.07 -41.34
N SER A 17 -8.50 40.16 -40.06
CA SER A 17 -7.71 39.18 -39.32
C SER A 17 -8.39 37.81 -39.34
N ALA A 18 -8.16 37.03 -40.39
CA ALA A 18 -8.56 35.64 -40.46
C ALA A 18 -7.52 34.83 -39.68
N PHE A 19 -7.76 34.71 -38.38
CA PHE A 19 -7.13 33.69 -37.56
C PHE A 19 -7.70 32.35 -38.04
N ALA A 20 -7.00 31.68 -38.96
CA ALA A 20 -7.35 30.32 -39.33
C ALA A 20 -7.08 29.45 -38.10
N LEU A 21 -8.13 29.04 -37.40
CA LEU A 21 -8.02 28.01 -36.37
C LEU A 21 -7.58 26.74 -37.08
N LEU A 22 -6.36 26.29 -36.78
CA LEU A 22 -5.85 25.02 -37.24
C LEU A 22 -6.70 23.94 -36.57
N GLU A 23 -7.58 23.29 -37.34
CA GLU A 23 -8.37 22.17 -36.85
C GLU A 23 -7.46 20.93 -36.78
N ILE A 24 -7.08 20.56 -35.56
CA ILE A 24 -6.34 19.33 -35.27
C ILE A 24 -7.35 18.30 -34.79
N GLU A 25 -7.58 17.27 -35.59
CA GLU A 25 -8.44 16.14 -35.25
C GLU A 25 -7.69 15.17 -34.33
N GLY A 26 -8.28 14.79 -33.20
CA GLY A 26 -7.69 13.83 -32.28
C GLY A 26 -8.59 13.52 -31.09
N CYS A 27 -8.16 12.59 -30.24
CA CYS A 27 -8.88 12.30 -29.01
C CYS A 27 -8.59 13.41 -27.99
N THR A 28 -9.63 14.13 -27.56
CA THR A 28 -9.51 15.24 -26.59
C THR A 28 -9.73 14.80 -25.14
N TYR A 29 -9.91 13.50 -24.87
CA TYR A 29 -10.12 12.98 -23.51
C TYR A 29 -8.77 12.65 -22.85
N PRO A 30 -8.40 13.31 -21.74
CA PRO A 30 -7.10 13.10 -21.09
C PRO A 30 -6.85 11.69 -20.55
N LEU A 31 -7.90 10.88 -20.41
CA LEU A 31 -7.82 9.50 -19.94
C LEU A 31 -7.70 8.47 -21.08
N ALA A 32 -7.73 8.92 -22.34
CA ALA A 32 -7.54 8.03 -23.48
C ALA A 32 -6.05 7.78 -23.74
N CYS A 33 -5.72 6.56 -24.13
CA CYS A 33 -4.37 6.12 -24.47
C CYS A 33 -3.75 6.89 -25.65
N ASN A 34 -4.60 7.43 -26.53
CA ASN A 34 -4.20 8.26 -27.66
C ASN A 34 -4.65 9.72 -27.53
N TYR A 35 -4.76 10.22 -26.29
CA TYR A 35 -5.02 11.64 -26.02
C TYR A 35 -4.02 12.54 -26.75
N ASP A 36 -4.55 13.51 -27.49
CA ASP A 36 -3.78 14.56 -28.14
C ASP A 36 -4.12 15.92 -27.50
N PRO A 37 -3.19 16.53 -26.73
CA PRO A 37 -3.43 17.83 -26.10
C PRO A 37 -3.52 18.98 -27.10
N LEU A 38 -3.16 18.77 -28.37
CA LEU A 38 -3.28 19.75 -29.44
C LEU A 38 -4.57 19.58 -30.24
N ALA A 39 -5.34 18.51 -30.01
CA ALA A 39 -6.60 18.29 -30.71
C ALA A 39 -7.61 19.40 -30.37
N THR A 40 -8.04 20.11 -31.41
CA THR A 40 -9.07 21.16 -31.32
C THR A 40 -10.43 20.63 -31.76
N VAL A 41 -10.48 19.44 -32.37
CA VAL A 41 -11.70 18.75 -32.82
C VAL A 41 -11.67 17.31 -32.32
N HIS A 42 -12.66 16.94 -31.51
CA HIS A 42 -12.82 15.57 -31.01
C HIS A 42 -13.24 14.62 -32.13
N ILE A 43 -12.59 13.47 -32.22
CA ILE A 43 -13.00 12.35 -33.08
C ILE A 43 -13.32 11.12 -32.23
N ASP A 44 -14.31 10.33 -32.65
CA ASP A 44 -14.76 9.10 -31.97
C ASP A 44 -13.78 7.92 -32.11
N VAL A 45 -12.47 8.21 -32.19
CA VAL A 45 -11.39 7.22 -32.34
C VAL A 45 -10.47 7.28 -31.13
N CYS A 46 -11.05 7.43 -29.93
CA CYS A 46 -10.29 7.32 -28.69
C CYS A 46 -9.97 5.86 -28.39
N ASP A 47 -8.72 5.61 -28.04
CA ASP A 47 -8.22 4.33 -27.60
C ASP A 47 -8.23 4.28 -26.06
N TRP A 48 -8.86 3.25 -25.51
CA TRP A 48 -9.06 3.08 -24.08
C TRP A 48 -8.35 1.85 -23.52
N GLU A 49 -7.77 1.02 -24.39
CA GLU A 49 -7.28 -0.31 -24.01
C GLU A 49 -5.79 -0.48 -24.27
N SER A 50 -5.19 0.24 -25.23
CA SER A 50 -3.79 0.00 -25.60
C SER A 50 -2.76 0.36 -24.54
N CYS A 51 -3.15 1.18 -23.57
CA CYS A 51 -2.35 1.60 -22.42
C CYS A 51 -2.89 1.05 -21.09
N ALA A 52 -3.85 0.14 -21.18
CA ALA A 52 -4.48 -0.51 -20.06
C ALA A 52 -3.69 -1.77 -19.68
N GLY A 53 -3.27 -1.89 -18.44
CA GLY A 53 -2.46 -2.98 -17.94
C GLY A 53 -2.34 -2.92 -16.43
N CYS A 54 -1.55 -3.83 -15.86
CA CYS A 54 -1.33 -3.82 -14.42
C CYS A 54 -0.37 -2.70 -14.02
N THR A 55 -0.85 -1.74 -13.24
CA THR A 55 -0.09 -0.55 -12.80
C THR A 55 0.60 -0.73 -11.44
N TYR A 56 0.35 -1.84 -10.75
CA TYR A 56 0.90 -2.15 -9.43
C TYR A 56 2.28 -2.81 -9.53
N PRO A 57 3.37 -2.19 -9.04
CA PRO A 57 4.73 -2.72 -9.14
C PRO A 57 4.93 -4.10 -8.49
N ASP A 58 4.10 -4.44 -7.51
CA ASP A 58 4.19 -5.68 -6.74
C ASP A 58 3.45 -6.86 -7.42
N ALA A 59 2.76 -6.62 -8.53
CA ALA A 59 2.13 -7.67 -9.32
C ALA A 59 3.15 -8.41 -10.20
N THR A 60 2.97 -9.71 -10.34
CA THR A 60 3.79 -10.56 -11.21
C THR A 60 3.64 -10.27 -12.71
N ASN A 61 2.54 -9.63 -13.11
CA ASN A 61 2.32 -9.14 -14.46
C ASN A 61 2.29 -7.60 -14.52
N TYR A 62 2.97 -6.92 -13.59
CA TYR A 62 3.17 -5.48 -13.63
C TYR A 62 3.65 -5.03 -15.02
N ASP A 63 2.94 -4.07 -15.60
CA ASP A 63 3.26 -3.45 -16.88
C ASP A 63 3.70 -2.00 -16.64
N PRO A 64 5.01 -1.69 -16.71
CA PRO A 64 5.50 -0.32 -16.54
C PRO A 64 5.09 0.64 -17.66
N SER A 65 4.50 0.13 -18.76
CA SER A 65 3.94 0.94 -19.84
C SER A 65 2.45 1.21 -19.68
N ALA A 66 1.78 0.54 -18.75
CA ALA A 66 0.40 0.80 -18.42
C ALA A 66 0.26 2.14 -17.68
N ILE A 67 -0.66 2.98 -18.14
CA ILE A 67 -1.07 4.21 -17.46
C ILE A 67 -2.51 4.13 -16.97
N LEU A 68 -3.27 3.13 -17.43
CA LEU A 68 -4.62 2.82 -16.99
C LEU A 68 -4.64 1.43 -16.36
N GLU A 69 -5.19 1.32 -15.16
CA GLU A 69 -5.38 0.03 -14.51
C GLU A 69 -6.52 -0.74 -15.20
N ASN A 70 -6.28 -2.00 -15.55
CA ASN A 70 -7.27 -2.87 -16.20
C ASN A 70 -7.75 -4.04 -15.32
N TYR A 71 -7.33 -4.08 -14.05
CA TYR A 71 -7.69 -5.09 -13.06
C TYR A 71 -7.26 -6.51 -13.45
N THR A 72 -6.26 -6.64 -14.33
CA THR A 72 -5.69 -7.95 -14.68
C THR A 72 -4.48 -8.32 -13.82
N CYS A 73 -4.13 -7.51 -12.81
CA CYS A 73 -2.98 -7.75 -11.95
C CYS A 73 -3.01 -9.14 -11.31
N ILE A 74 -1.95 -9.91 -11.56
CA ILE A 74 -1.71 -11.21 -10.95
C ILE A 74 -0.71 -11.00 -9.85
N PHE A 75 -1.13 -11.21 -8.62
CA PHE A 75 -0.23 -11.21 -7.48
C PHE A 75 -0.01 -12.66 -7.06
N SER A 76 1.26 -13.10 -6.98
CA SER A 76 1.58 -14.46 -6.55
C SER A 76 1.70 -14.46 -5.04
N TYR A 77 0.56 -14.62 -4.37
CA TYR A 77 0.55 -14.91 -2.94
C TYR A 77 0.71 -16.41 -2.76
N THR A 78 1.70 -16.82 -1.97
CA THR A 78 1.98 -18.23 -1.72
C THR A 78 0.93 -18.90 -0.83
N ASN A 79 -0.11 -18.19 -0.37
CA ASN A 79 -1.16 -18.70 0.53
C ASN A 79 -2.53 -17.96 0.34
N GLY A 80 -3.18 -18.09 -0.82
CA GLY A 80 -4.59 -17.67 -1.00
C GLY A 80 -4.82 -16.46 -1.93
N LEU A 81 -6.09 -16.17 -2.21
CA LEU A 81 -6.54 -15.02 -3.02
C LEU A 81 -6.35 -13.71 -2.24
N LEU A 82 -6.07 -12.61 -2.96
CA LEU A 82 -6.00 -11.28 -2.34
C LEU A 82 -7.36 -10.91 -1.74
N GLY A 83 -7.41 -10.61 -0.44
CA GLY A 83 -8.66 -10.28 0.23
C GLY A 83 -9.50 -11.50 0.65
N ASP A 84 -9.02 -12.73 0.45
CA ASP A 84 -9.59 -13.91 1.11
C ASP A 84 -9.07 -13.95 2.56
N LEU A 85 -9.81 -13.29 3.45
CA LEU A 85 -9.44 -13.07 4.84
C LEU A 85 -9.82 -14.26 5.73
N ASN A 86 -10.78 -15.08 5.29
CA ASN A 86 -11.24 -16.25 6.04
C ASN A 86 -10.64 -17.57 5.53
N GLN A 87 -9.88 -17.53 4.44
CA GLN A 87 -9.23 -18.67 3.78
C GLN A 87 -10.24 -19.73 3.30
N ASP A 88 -11.37 -19.29 2.77
CA ASP A 88 -12.39 -20.17 2.18
C ASP A 88 -12.29 -20.29 0.65
N ASP A 89 -11.20 -19.77 0.07
CA ASP A 89 -10.90 -19.73 -1.36
C ASP A 89 -11.90 -18.86 -2.17
N TYR A 90 -12.66 -17.97 -1.51
CA TYR A 90 -13.59 -17.04 -2.15
C TYR A 90 -13.58 -15.66 -1.49
N VAL A 91 -13.35 -14.60 -2.27
CA VAL A 91 -13.36 -13.22 -1.76
C VAL A 91 -14.80 -12.70 -1.74
N GLY A 92 -15.45 -12.78 -0.58
CA GLY A 92 -16.88 -12.54 -0.46
C GLY A 92 -17.29 -11.53 0.60
N THR A 93 -18.60 -11.48 0.85
CA THR A 93 -19.14 -10.76 2.01
C THR A 93 -18.63 -11.28 3.35
N PRO A 94 -18.29 -12.58 3.53
CA PRO A 94 -17.63 -13.04 4.75
C PRO A 94 -16.28 -12.34 4.99
N ASP A 95 -15.49 -12.15 3.94
CA ASP A 95 -14.21 -11.46 4.00
C ASP A 95 -14.39 -9.97 4.21
N LEU A 96 -15.38 -9.35 3.56
CA LEU A 96 -15.73 -7.96 3.83
C LEU A 96 -16.12 -7.77 5.29
N LEU A 97 -16.80 -8.76 5.89
CA LEU A 97 -17.16 -8.74 7.30
C LEU A 97 -15.95 -8.90 8.23
N LEU A 98 -14.85 -9.46 7.74
CA LEU A 98 -13.56 -9.50 8.44
C LEU A 98 -12.70 -8.25 8.17
N PHE A 99 -12.87 -7.61 7.01
CA PHE A 99 -12.16 -6.40 6.61
C PHE A 99 -12.67 -5.17 7.36
N LEU A 100 -13.99 -4.97 7.41
CA LEU A 100 -14.61 -3.77 7.99
C LEU A 100 -14.27 -3.50 9.47
N PRO A 101 -14.16 -4.52 10.35
CA PRO A 101 -13.73 -4.32 11.72
C PRO A 101 -12.27 -3.88 11.86
N ALA A 102 -11.45 -4.10 10.83
CA ALA A 102 -10.03 -3.77 10.82
C ALA A 102 -9.74 -2.49 10.01
N PHE A 103 -10.74 -1.89 9.38
CA PHE A 103 -10.57 -0.67 8.59
C PHE A 103 -10.24 0.53 9.47
N ASP A 104 -9.28 1.35 9.02
CA ASP A 104 -8.71 2.48 9.79
C ASP A 104 -7.86 2.04 10.99
N ASP A 105 -7.49 0.76 11.06
CA ASP A 105 -6.48 0.28 12.00
C ASP A 105 -5.07 0.43 11.42
N ILE A 106 -4.13 0.75 12.31
CA ILE A 106 -2.70 0.75 12.02
C ILE A 106 -2.17 -0.64 12.38
N CYS A 107 -1.43 -1.27 11.47
CA CYS A 107 -0.91 -2.63 11.65
C CYS A 107 0.45 -2.68 12.36
N GLU A 108 0.67 -1.68 13.19
CA GLU A 108 1.66 -1.70 14.25
C GLU A 108 1.01 -2.38 15.46
N TRP A 109 1.37 -3.64 15.72
CA TRP A 109 1.17 -4.15 17.07
C TRP A 109 1.96 -3.24 18.00
N ILE A 110 1.27 -2.34 18.70
CA ILE A 110 1.83 -1.61 19.84
C ILE A 110 1.75 -2.60 21.01
N PRO A 111 2.88 -3.23 21.42
CA PRO A 111 2.91 -3.88 22.72
C PRO A 111 2.52 -2.84 23.74
N ASN A 112 1.82 -3.25 24.79
CA ASN A 112 1.79 -2.48 26.01
C ASN A 112 3.23 -2.01 26.35
N GLU A 113 3.47 -0.70 26.23
CA GLU A 113 4.80 -0.07 26.34
C GLU A 113 5.43 -0.18 27.74
N THR A 114 4.77 -0.87 28.66
CA THR A 114 5.28 -1.06 30.01
C THR A 114 6.14 -2.31 30.08
N CYS A 115 7.37 -2.13 30.54
CA CYS A 115 8.36 -3.14 30.91
C CYS A 115 7.92 -4.04 32.10
N GLU A 116 6.62 -4.31 32.25
CA GLU A 116 6.04 -4.90 33.45
C GLU A 116 6.05 -6.44 33.47
N GLY A 117 6.61 -7.08 32.45
CA GLY A 117 6.68 -8.54 32.34
C GLY A 117 8.04 -9.09 32.76
N TRP A 118 8.18 -9.44 34.05
CA TRP A 118 9.33 -10.15 34.67
C TRP A 118 10.56 -9.32 35.05
N MET A 119 10.46 -8.57 36.14
CA MET A 119 11.19 -8.86 37.38
C MET A 119 10.61 -8.01 38.52
N PRO A 120 10.65 -8.47 39.79
CA PRO A 120 10.14 -7.70 40.92
C PRO A 120 11.16 -6.60 41.24
N SER A 121 11.16 -5.50 40.50
CA SER A 121 12.18 -4.47 40.72
C SER A 121 11.66 -3.43 41.71
N THR A 122 12.29 -3.41 42.89
CA THR A 122 12.28 -2.28 43.82
C THR A 122 13.12 -1.11 43.29
N ASP A 123 13.32 -1.04 41.99
CA ASP A 123 14.29 -0.18 41.32
C ASP A 123 13.67 1.16 40.99
N ASN A 124 14.44 2.21 41.22
CA ASN A 124 13.98 3.59 41.08
C ASN A 124 14.63 4.27 39.85
N CYS A 125 14.84 3.53 38.76
CA CYS A 125 15.49 4.12 37.58
C CYS A 125 14.58 5.11 36.84
N MET A 126 14.97 6.38 36.79
CA MET A 126 14.22 7.46 36.13
C MET A 126 14.59 7.68 34.65
N SER A 127 15.60 6.96 34.13
CA SER A 127 16.07 7.15 32.76
C SER A 127 15.28 6.28 31.78
N HIS A 128 14.55 6.90 30.86
CA HIS A 128 13.81 6.20 29.80
C HIS A 128 14.70 5.44 28.79
N TRP A 129 16.03 5.61 28.89
CA TRP A 129 17.02 4.88 28.11
C TRP A 129 17.53 3.61 28.82
N ALA A 130 17.20 3.40 30.09
CA ALA A 130 17.58 2.20 30.83
C ALA A 130 16.57 1.07 30.61
N CYS A 131 17.01 -0.19 30.61
CA CYS A 131 16.09 -1.31 30.41
C CYS A 131 15.18 -1.57 31.64
N ASN A 132 15.54 -1.10 32.83
CA ASN A 132 14.64 -1.06 34.01
C ASN A 132 14.03 0.32 34.29
N PHE A 133 13.77 1.12 33.26
CA PHE A 133 13.04 2.37 33.45
C PHE A 133 11.73 2.14 34.22
N ASN A 134 11.56 2.85 35.33
CA ASN A 134 10.35 2.83 36.14
C ASN A 134 9.66 4.20 36.05
N PRO A 135 8.50 4.30 35.38
CA PRO A 135 7.79 5.58 35.23
C PRO A 135 7.23 6.13 36.56
N TYR A 136 7.17 5.29 37.59
CA TYR A 136 6.75 5.67 38.94
C TYR A 136 7.93 5.98 39.87
N ALA A 137 9.16 5.98 39.34
CA ALA A 137 10.34 6.28 40.13
C ALA A 137 10.32 7.73 40.65
N THR A 138 10.59 7.91 41.95
CA THR A 138 10.55 9.23 42.61
C THR A 138 11.94 9.83 42.85
N TYR A 139 12.99 9.04 42.69
CA TYR A 139 14.40 9.43 42.74
C TYR A 139 15.22 8.39 41.99
N ASP A 140 16.38 8.74 41.44
CA ASP A 140 17.29 7.75 40.85
C ASP A 140 18.14 7.11 41.97
N ASP A 141 18.06 5.79 42.15
CA ASP A 141 18.83 5.03 43.14
C ASP A 141 20.14 4.45 42.56
N GLY A 142 20.45 4.74 41.28
CA GLY A 142 21.62 4.23 40.59
C GLY A 142 21.48 2.78 40.13
N SER A 143 20.28 2.19 40.20
CA SER A 143 19.99 0.83 39.69
C SER A 143 19.80 0.78 38.16
N CYS A 144 19.81 1.92 37.47
CA CYS A 144 19.65 1.98 36.02
C CYS A 144 20.70 1.12 35.30
N TYR A 145 20.26 0.12 34.53
CA TYR A 145 21.13 -0.61 33.62
C TYR A 145 20.79 -0.26 32.16
N PHE A 146 21.84 0.02 31.39
CA PHE A 146 21.76 0.53 30.01
C PHE A 146 22.33 -0.44 28.98
N GLU A 147 23.05 -1.45 29.44
CA GLU A 147 23.71 -2.46 28.62
C GLU A 147 22.94 -3.77 28.75
N ASP A 148 23.07 -4.63 27.73
CA ASP A 148 22.46 -5.95 27.70
C ASP A 148 20.92 -6.00 27.69
N CYS A 149 20.24 -4.97 27.12
CA CYS A 149 18.81 -5.03 26.79
C CYS A 149 18.55 -5.97 25.57
N PHE A 150 19.04 -7.20 25.63
CA PHE A 150 18.91 -8.22 24.60
C PHE A 150 17.62 -9.00 24.78
N GLY A 151 16.86 -9.10 23.70
CA GLY A 151 15.63 -9.89 23.65
C GLY A 151 14.98 -9.69 22.29
N CYS A 152 13.81 -10.30 22.09
CA CYS A 152 13.12 -10.15 20.83
C CYS A 152 12.50 -8.75 20.71
N THR A 153 12.98 -7.95 19.76
CA THR A 153 12.46 -6.58 19.52
C THR A 153 11.28 -6.55 18.55
N PHE A 154 10.92 -7.70 17.99
CA PHE A 154 9.81 -7.83 17.04
C PHE A 154 8.50 -8.02 17.77
N ALA A 155 7.74 -6.94 17.87
CA ALA A 155 6.40 -6.83 18.42
C ALA A 155 5.54 -8.10 18.32
N CYS A 156 5.38 -8.61 17.11
CA CYS A 156 4.47 -9.71 16.87
C CYS A 156 5.10 -11.11 17.15
N ALA A 157 6.36 -11.20 17.54
CA ALA A 157 6.97 -12.48 17.91
C ALA A 157 6.33 -13.04 19.19
N TYR A 158 6.24 -14.37 19.28
CA TYR A 158 5.65 -15.06 20.44
C TYR A 158 6.37 -14.72 21.75
N ASN A 159 7.66 -14.41 21.67
CA ASN A 159 8.53 -14.04 22.79
C ASN A 159 9.01 -12.58 22.70
N TYR A 160 8.22 -11.68 22.11
CA TYR A 160 8.52 -10.25 22.13
C TYR A 160 8.83 -9.78 23.56
N ASP A 161 9.92 -9.02 23.70
CA ASP A 161 10.35 -8.41 24.94
C ASP A 161 10.23 -6.86 24.86
N PRO A 162 9.27 -6.24 25.56
CA PRO A 162 9.12 -4.78 25.58
C PRO A 162 10.31 -4.02 26.15
N CYS A 163 11.20 -4.71 26.87
CA CYS A 163 12.41 -4.14 27.46
C CYS A 163 13.65 -4.35 26.60
N ALA A 164 13.56 -5.16 25.55
CA ALA A 164 14.65 -5.32 24.60
C ALA A 164 14.81 -4.04 23.77
N ARG A 165 16.05 -3.54 23.70
CA ARG A 165 16.45 -2.44 22.80
C ARG A 165 17.35 -2.93 21.67
N VAL A 166 17.90 -4.13 21.83
CA VAL A 166 18.77 -4.77 20.85
C VAL A 166 18.21 -6.15 20.61
N ASP A 167 17.92 -6.45 19.34
CA ASP A 167 17.48 -7.78 18.96
C ASP A 167 18.59 -8.80 19.22
N ASP A 168 18.25 -9.88 19.90
CA ASP A 168 19.19 -10.97 20.20
C ASP A 168 19.07 -12.15 19.23
N GLY A 169 18.19 -12.03 18.22
CA GLY A 169 17.92 -13.06 17.22
C GLY A 169 17.15 -14.27 17.77
N THR A 170 16.59 -14.19 18.99
CA THR A 170 15.83 -15.30 19.60
C THR A 170 14.34 -15.27 19.30
N CYS A 171 13.88 -14.34 18.46
CA CYS A 171 12.46 -14.22 18.11
C CYS A 171 11.85 -15.51 17.57
N ILE A 172 10.72 -15.90 18.14
CA ILE A 172 9.92 -17.06 17.78
C ILE A 172 8.72 -16.57 16.97
N PHE A 173 8.73 -16.89 15.69
CA PHE A 173 7.62 -16.64 14.78
C PHE A 173 6.79 -17.92 14.61
N LEU A 174 5.51 -17.86 14.93
CA LEU A 174 4.59 -18.99 14.73
C LEU A 174 4.17 -19.05 13.26
N PRO A 175 3.97 -20.25 12.68
CA PRO A 175 3.62 -20.42 11.27
C PRO A 175 2.31 -19.74 10.87
N ASP A 176 1.40 -19.53 11.84
CA ASP A 176 0.11 -18.87 11.65
C ASP A 176 0.13 -17.39 12.11
N ASN A 177 1.29 -16.86 12.49
CA ASN A 177 1.48 -15.48 12.93
C ASN A 177 2.34 -14.75 11.88
N PRO A 178 1.77 -13.85 11.04
CA PRO A 178 2.40 -13.35 9.83
C PRO A 178 3.42 -12.23 10.09
N CYS A 179 4.33 -12.45 11.04
CA CYS A 179 5.45 -11.56 11.28
C CYS A 179 6.48 -11.65 10.14
N VAL A 180 6.20 -10.98 9.04
CA VAL A 180 7.25 -10.49 8.16
C VAL A 180 7.64 -9.08 8.60
N PRO A 181 8.89 -8.64 8.39
CA PRO A 181 9.38 -7.30 8.78
C PRO A 181 8.70 -6.11 8.06
N THR A 182 7.54 -6.32 7.43
CA THR A 182 6.78 -5.35 6.64
C THR A 182 5.28 -5.61 6.86
N GLY A 183 4.62 -4.85 7.74
CA GLY A 183 3.15 -4.70 7.83
C GLY A 183 2.36 -5.98 8.13
N ASN A 184 1.83 -6.12 9.34
CA ASN A 184 1.18 -7.38 9.75
C ASN A 184 -0.27 -7.18 10.23
N CYS A 185 -1.22 -7.40 9.32
CA CYS A 185 -2.64 -7.67 9.57
C CYS A 185 -3.24 -8.21 8.26
N ALA A 186 -4.19 -9.17 8.33
CA ALA A 186 -4.70 -9.86 7.15
C ALA A 186 -5.38 -8.91 6.13
N ALA A 187 -5.87 -7.76 6.58
CA ALA A 187 -6.56 -6.77 5.77
C ALA A 187 -5.66 -5.64 5.22
N ASP A 188 -4.36 -5.59 5.55
CA ASP A 188 -3.38 -4.73 4.87
C ASP A 188 -2.92 -5.45 3.60
N LEU A 189 -3.64 -5.19 2.51
CA LEU A 189 -3.50 -5.90 1.24
C LEU A 189 -2.37 -5.31 0.38
N ASN A 190 -1.88 -4.10 0.70
CA ASN A 190 -0.75 -3.46 0.02
C ASN A 190 0.54 -3.41 0.86
N ASN A 191 0.54 -3.97 2.07
CA ASN A 191 1.65 -3.98 3.03
C ASN A 191 2.16 -2.56 3.38
N SER A 192 1.28 -1.56 3.42
CA SER A 192 1.64 -0.19 3.81
C SER A 192 1.80 -0.01 5.32
N GLY A 193 1.37 -0.98 6.11
CA GLY A 193 1.28 -0.91 7.56
C GLY A 193 0.01 -0.22 8.08
N ASN A 194 -0.91 0.16 7.20
CA ASN A 194 -2.22 0.71 7.54
C ASN A 194 -3.29 -0.05 6.76
N ILE A 195 -4.48 -0.23 7.35
CA ILE A 195 -5.65 -0.72 6.61
C ILE A 195 -6.48 0.49 6.21
N ASP A 196 -6.26 0.98 4.99
CA ASP A 196 -6.88 2.21 4.52
C ASP A 196 -7.71 2.01 3.24
N THR A 197 -8.10 3.13 2.61
CA THR A 197 -8.90 3.11 1.38
C THR A 197 -8.23 2.39 0.21
N TYR A 198 -6.90 2.31 0.18
CA TYR A 198 -6.17 1.57 -0.83
C TYR A 198 -6.33 0.07 -0.63
N ASP A 199 -6.33 -0.41 0.62
CA ASP A 199 -6.62 -1.82 0.93
C ASP A 199 -8.07 -2.18 0.61
N LEU A 200 -9.01 -1.27 0.91
CA LEU A 200 -10.40 -1.47 0.53
C LEU A 200 -10.57 -1.52 -0.99
N LEU A 201 -9.82 -0.69 -1.72
CA LEU A 201 -9.86 -0.70 -3.19
C LEU A 201 -9.30 -2.00 -3.75
N LEU A 202 -8.22 -2.53 -3.17
CA LEU A 202 -7.66 -3.83 -3.55
C LEU A 202 -8.63 -4.97 -3.22
N PHE A 203 -9.25 -4.94 -2.03
CA PHE A 203 -10.28 -5.89 -1.62
C PHE A 203 -11.46 -5.89 -2.60
N LEU A 204 -11.99 -4.71 -2.93
CA LEU A 204 -13.10 -4.57 -3.87
C LEU A 204 -12.71 -4.94 -5.31
N GLY A 205 -11.44 -4.79 -5.66
CA GLY A 205 -10.89 -5.24 -6.94
C GLY A 205 -10.87 -6.76 -7.10
N ALA A 206 -10.73 -7.49 -5.99
CA ALA A 206 -10.77 -8.96 -5.96
C ALA A 206 -12.15 -9.53 -5.57
N PHE A 207 -13.14 -8.68 -5.28
CA PHE A 207 -14.42 -9.12 -4.74
C PHE A 207 -15.20 -9.97 -5.75
N GLY A 208 -15.53 -11.20 -5.35
CA GLY A 208 -16.18 -12.20 -6.17
C GLY A 208 -15.21 -13.19 -6.85
N ASP A 209 -13.90 -13.03 -6.64
CA ASP A 209 -12.89 -13.99 -7.12
C ASP A 209 -12.94 -15.29 -6.30
N SER A 210 -12.61 -16.42 -6.96
CA SER A 210 -12.50 -17.75 -6.35
C SER A 210 -11.40 -18.59 -7.03
N LEU A 211 -10.75 -19.50 -6.29
CA LEU A 211 -9.77 -20.46 -6.83
C LEU A 211 -10.40 -21.73 -7.41
#